data_AF-A0A3M8CUU2-F1
#
_entry.id   AF-A0A3M8CUU2-F1
#
_cell.length_a   1.000
_cell.length_b   1.000
_cell.length_c   1.000
_cell.angle_alpha   90.00
_cell.angle_beta   90.00
_cell.angle_gamma   90.00
#
_symmetry.space_group_name_H-M   'P 1'
#
loop_
_entity.id
_entity.type
_entity.pdbx_description
1 polymer ?
#
loop_
_entity_poly.entity_id
_entity_poly.type
_entity_poly.pdbx_seq_one_letter_code
_entity_poly.pdbx_strand_id
1 'polypeptide(L)'
;MSAIALWKRITMTSFRLFIAVNYLIYGGVKIFPGQFSSGPFVFDSSKDSAMSLAWHFFGYSPLYNLFIACGELAVAILLVIPRTATLGAACCLPIALNIMVIDYAFGIPALDIAAVLAGMCMWLLFAERAKLFGAFFASDQPIPVQAKRRTLA
;
A
#
# COMPACT_ATOMS: atom_id res chain seq x y z
N MET A 1 -2.46 -16.69 -25.72
CA MET A 1 -3.04 -15.85 -24.65
C MET A 1 -3.94 -14.82 -25.31
N SER A 2 -5.19 -14.64 -24.87
CA SER A 2 -6.09 -13.67 -25.51
C SER A 2 -5.61 -12.24 -25.29
N ALA A 3 -5.92 -11.32 -26.21
CA ALA A 3 -5.58 -9.90 -26.09
C ALA A 3 -6.08 -9.33 -24.74
N ILE A 4 -7.30 -9.68 -24.34
CA ILE A 4 -7.91 -9.26 -23.06
C ILE A 4 -7.08 -9.71 -21.85
N ALA A 5 -6.57 -10.94 -21.86
CA ALA A 5 -5.73 -11.45 -20.76
C ALA A 5 -4.36 -10.75 -20.70
N LEU A 6 -3.80 -10.38 -21.86
CA LEU A 6 -2.57 -9.61 -21.94
C LEU A 6 -2.77 -8.19 -21.38
N TRP A 7 -3.80 -7.48 -21.84
CA TRP A 7 -4.14 -6.14 -21.36
C TRP A 7 -4.33 -6.10 -19.85
N LYS A 8 -5.12 -7.05 -19.30
CA LYS A 8 -5.30 -7.18 -17.86
C LYS A 8 -3.98 -7.32 -17.11
N ARG A 9 -3.06 -8.16 -17.59
CA ARG A 9 -1.74 -8.38 -16.96
C ARG A 9 -0.87 -7.13 -17.01
N ILE A 10 -0.85 -6.42 -18.14
CA ILE A 10 -0.10 -5.18 -18.30
C ILE A 10 -0.63 -4.14 -17.32
N THR A 11 -1.93 -3.86 -17.31
CA THR A 11 -2.54 -2.87 -16.41
C THR A 11 -2.26 -3.18 -14.93
N MET A 12 -2.42 -4.44 -14.52
CA MET A 12 -2.12 -4.86 -13.15
C MET A 12 -0.65 -4.61 -12.78
N THR A 13 0.26 -4.93 -13.69
CA THR A 13 1.70 -4.76 -13.45
C THR A 13 2.06 -3.28 -13.38
N SER A 14 1.51 -2.45 -14.29
CA SER A 14 1.70 -1.01 -14.31
C SER A 14 1.21 -0.36 -13.02
N PHE A 15 0.00 -0.68 -12.55
CA PHE A 15 -0.53 -0.12 -11.29
C PHE A 15 0.33 -0.51 -10.09
N ARG A 16 0.71 -1.80 -9.98
CA ARG A 16 1.57 -2.27 -8.90
C ARG A 16 2.90 -1.54 -8.85
N LEU A 17 3.56 -1.38 -10.00
CA LEU A 17 4.85 -0.69 -10.07
C LEU A 17 4.69 0.80 -9.80
N PHE A 18 3.64 1.44 -10.30
CA PHE A 18 3.37 2.85 -10.04
C PHE A 18 3.14 3.11 -8.54
N ILE A 19 2.30 2.30 -7.89
CA ILE A 19 2.07 2.38 -6.44
C ILE A 19 3.37 2.13 -5.67
N ALA A 20 4.12 1.08 -6.02
CA ALA A 20 5.35 0.72 -5.34
C ALA A 20 6.40 1.84 -5.43
N VAL A 21 6.61 2.43 -6.61
CA VAL A 21 7.55 3.54 -6.77
C VAL A 21 7.16 4.73 -5.90
N ASN A 22 5.87 5.11 -5.88
CA ASN A 22 5.40 6.21 -5.05
C ASN A 22 5.65 5.93 -3.55
N TYR A 23 5.32 4.74 -3.04
CA TYR A 23 5.54 4.43 -1.63
C TYR A 23 7.02 4.18 -1.26
N LEU A 24 7.87 3.77 -2.20
CA LEU A 24 9.32 3.80 -2.00
C LEU A 24 9.83 5.23 -1.80
N ILE A 25 9.32 6.18 -2.58
CA ILE A 25 9.70 7.59 -2.48
C ILE A 25 9.13 8.20 -1.19
N TYR A 26 7.82 8.12 -0.96
CA TYR A 26 7.17 8.70 0.21
C TYR A 26 7.69 8.09 1.52
N GLY A 27 7.85 6.75 1.57
CA GLY A 27 8.41 6.08 2.74
C GLY A 27 9.89 6.42 2.96
N GLY A 28 10.66 6.55 1.88
CA GLY A 28 12.05 6.96 1.93
C GLY A 28 12.24 8.38 2.46
N VAL A 29 11.47 9.35 1.94
CA VAL A 29 11.55 10.77 2.34
C VAL A 29 11.17 10.97 3.81
N LYS A 30 10.27 10.16 4.36
CA LYS A 30 9.96 10.16 5.81
C LYS A 30 11.16 9.83 6.69
N ILE A 31 12.08 9.01 6.20
CA ILE A 31 13.31 8.61 6.90
C ILE A 31 14.45 9.60 6.62
N PHE A 32 14.68 9.92 5.34
CA PHE A 32 15.75 10.83 4.92
C PHE A 32 15.34 11.61 3.65
N PRO A 33 15.37 12.95 3.65
CA PRO A 33 15.91 13.85 4.69
C PRO A 33 14.98 14.09 5.90
N GLY A 34 13.76 13.53 5.89
CA GLY A 34 12.73 13.77 6.90
C GLY A 34 11.60 14.63 6.34
N GLN A 35 10.38 14.09 6.35
CA GLN A 35 9.20 14.75 5.77
C GLN A 35 8.52 15.71 6.76
N PHE A 36 8.56 15.40 8.05
CA PHE A 36 7.74 16.01 9.10
C PHE A 36 8.51 16.96 10.00
N SER A 37 7.80 17.94 10.58
CA SER A 37 8.38 18.95 11.47
C SER A 37 8.61 18.38 12.87
N SER A 38 9.82 18.52 13.39
CA SER A 38 10.16 18.15 14.77
C SER A 38 10.53 19.39 15.59
N GLY A 39 10.40 19.30 16.91
CA GLY A 39 10.71 20.38 17.83
C GLY A 39 9.48 20.93 18.57
N PRO A 40 9.67 21.98 19.39
CA PRO A 40 8.59 22.57 20.17
C PRO A 40 7.55 23.21 19.25
N PHE A 41 6.29 22.90 19.50
CA PHE A 41 5.15 23.43 18.75
C PHE A 41 4.01 23.74 19.70
N VAL A 42 3.49 24.96 19.64
CA VAL A 42 2.29 25.40 20.36
C VAL A 42 1.28 25.82 19.33
N PHE A 43 0.21 25.05 19.19
CA PHE A 43 -0.80 25.30 18.17
C PHE A 43 -1.61 26.56 18.51
N ASP A 44 -1.66 27.52 17.59
CA ASP A 44 -2.53 28.69 17.64
C ASP A 44 -3.51 28.63 16.46
N SER A 45 -4.78 28.29 16.73
CA SER A 45 -5.81 28.13 15.70
C SER A 45 -6.12 29.41 14.91
N SER A 46 -5.63 30.57 15.35
CA SER A 46 -5.77 31.84 14.62
C SER A 46 -4.67 32.07 13.58
N LYS A 47 -3.56 31.33 13.65
CA LYS A 47 -2.37 31.54 12.80
C LYS A 47 -1.91 30.28 12.09
N ASP A 48 -2.03 29.13 12.74
CA ASP A 48 -1.55 27.85 12.23
C ASP A 48 -2.60 27.14 11.38
N SER A 49 -2.13 26.49 10.32
CA SER A 49 -2.96 25.63 9.49
C SER A 49 -3.14 24.25 10.10
N ALA A 50 -4.23 23.56 9.72
CA ALA A 50 -4.42 22.15 10.05
C ALA A 50 -3.23 21.28 9.57
N MET A 51 -2.66 21.60 8.40
CA MET A 51 -1.46 20.94 7.89
C MET A 51 -0.27 21.11 8.85
N SER A 52 -0.04 22.31 9.41
CA SER A 52 1.04 22.55 10.38
C SER A 52 0.88 21.65 11.62
N LEU A 53 -0.35 21.53 12.12
CA LEU A 53 -0.66 20.62 13.22
C LEU A 53 -0.36 19.16 12.87
N ALA A 54 -0.76 18.70 11.67
CA ALA A 54 -0.47 17.34 11.22
C ALA A 54 1.04 17.07 11.08
N TRP A 55 1.79 18.01 10.51
CA TRP A 55 3.24 17.88 10.34
C TRP A 55 3.97 17.74 11.67
N HIS A 56 3.59 18.52 12.67
CA HIS A 56 4.16 18.40 14.01
C HIS A 56 3.69 17.14 14.74
N PHE A 57 2.43 16.70 14.55
CA PHE A 57 1.96 15.43 15.11
C PHE A 57 2.78 14.23 14.61
N PHE A 58 2.97 14.13 13.29
CA PHE A 58 3.76 13.05 12.70
C PHE A 58 5.25 13.13 13.04
N GLY A 59 5.79 14.35 13.17
CA GLY A 59 7.19 14.57 13.54
C GLY A 59 7.47 14.51 15.04
N TYR A 60 6.45 14.48 15.91
CA TYR A 60 6.62 14.43 17.37
C TYR A 60 7.29 13.13 17.84
N SER A 61 6.88 11.99 17.28
CA SER A 61 7.39 10.67 17.67
C SER A 61 8.24 10.05 16.56
N PRO A 62 9.57 9.97 16.72
CA PRO A 62 10.46 9.33 15.74
C PRO A 62 10.08 7.87 15.48
N LEU A 63 9.64 7.14 16.53
CA LEU A 63 9.19 5.76 16.40
C LEU A 63 7.91 5.66 15.56
N TYR A 64 6.95 6.57 15.75
CA TYR A 64 5.73 6.58 14.95
C TYR A 64 6.00 6.96 13.50
N ASN A 65 6.84 7.96 13.24
CA ASN A 65 7.29 8.30 11.89
C ASN A 65 7.97 7.11 11.20
N LEU A 66 8.87 6.40 11.91
CA LEU A 66 9.51 5.20 11.37
C LEU A 66 8.49 4.09 11.09
N PHE A 67 7.50 3.90 11.97
CA PHE A 67 6.46 2.89 11.79
C PHE A 67 5.66 3.11 10.50
N ILE A 68 5.19 4.34 10.25
CA ILE A 68 4.44 4.66 9.02
C ILE A 68 5.33 4.56 7.77
N ALA A 69 6.59 4.99 7.86
CA ALA A 69 7.56 4.86 6.77
C ALA A 69 7.83 3.40 6.42
N CYS A 70 8.08 2.55 7.42
CA CYS A 70 8.25 1.11 7.24
C CYS A 70 6.99 0.46 6.65
N GLY A 71 5.80 0.90 7.04
CA GLY A 71 4.54 0.46 6.45
C GLY A 71 4.50 0.70 4.94
N GLU A 72 4.78 1.93 4.50
CA GLU A 72 4.83 2.31 3.08
C GLU A 72 5.90 1.52 2.31
N LEU A 73 7.11 1.40 2.86
CA LEU A 73 8.19 0.65 2.23
C LEU A 73 7.88 -0.85 2.13
N ALA A 74 7.29 -1.44 3.18
CA ALA A 74 6.93 -2.85 3.19
C ALA A 74 5.89 -3.17 2.11
N VAL A 75 4.81 -2.38 2.00
CA VAL A 75 3.80 -2.63 0.97
C VAL A 75 4.35 -2.40 -0.44
N ALA A 76 5.25 -1.44 -0.63
CA ALA A 76 5.92 -1.24 -1.90
C ALA A 76 6.75 -2.48 -2.32
N ILE A 77 7.54 -3.03 -1.40
CA ILE A 77 8.33 -4.24 -1.65
C ILE A 77 7.42 -5.44 -1.98
N LEU A 78 6.34 -5.62 -1.22
CA LEU A 78 5.36 -6.69 -1.47
C LEU A 78 4.68 -6.55 -2.84
N LEU A 79 4.42 -5.33 -3.30
CA LEU A 79 3.81 -5.03 -4.61
C LEU A 79 4.77 -5.26 -5.77
N VAL A 80 6.08 -5.11 -5.60
CA VAL A 80 7.09 -5.41 -6.63
C VAL A 80 7.16 -6.92 -6.88
N ILE A 81 7.18 -7.72 -5.82
CA ILE A 81 7.34 -9.18 -5.91
C ILE A 81 6.00 -9.82 -6.39
N PRO A 82 5.93 -10.43 -7.59
CA PRO A 82 4.68 -10.93 -8.16
C PRO A 82 3.93 -11.94 -7.31
N ARG A 83 4.66 -12.73 -6.49
CA ARG A 83 4.07 -13.75 -5.62
C ARG A 83 3.35 -13.17 -4.41
N THR A 84 3.75 -11.98 -3.94
CA THR A 84 3.18 -11.32 -2.75
C THR A 84 2.26 -10.16 -3.11
N ALA A 85 2.08 -9.86 -4.39
CA ALA A 85 1.38 -8.67 -4.85
C ALA A 85 -0.05 -8.52 -4.33
N THR A 86 -0.81 -9.62 -4.25
CA THR A 86 -2.20 -9.59 -3.75
C THR A 86 -2.24 -9.24 -2.26
N LEU A 87 -1.32 -9.78 -1.46
CA LEU A 87 -1.15 -9.42 -0.05
C LEU A 87 -0.67 -7.96 0.08
N GLY A 88 0.30 -7.57 -0.74
CA GLY A 88 0.79 -6.20 -0.82
C GLY A 88 -0.34 -5.20 -1.09
N ALA A 89 -1.19 -5.46 -2.07
CA ALA A 89 -2.36 -4.62 -2.37
C ALA A 89 -3.36 -4.57 -1.21
N ALA A 90 -3.56 -5.69 -0.50
CA ALA A 90 -4.51 -5.78 0.62
C ALA A 90 -4.02 -4.95 1.82
N CYS A 91 -2.72 -5.01 2.13
CA CYS A 91 -2.10 -4.19 3.17
C CYS A 91 -1.93 -2.73 2.74
N CYS A 92 -1.75 -2.47 1.45
CA CYS A 92 -1.57 -1.13 0.89
C CYS A 92 -2.86 -0.30 0.97
N LEU A 93 -4.02 -0.92 0.72
CA LEU A 93 -5.31 -0.20 0.72
C LEU A 93 -5.58 0.59 2.02
N PRO A 94 -5.50 0.02 3.24
CA PRO A 94 -5.75 0.78 4.47
C PRO A 94 -4.72 1.90 4.68
N ILE A 95 -3.47 1.71 4.27
CA ILE A 95 -2.43 2.76 4.33
C ILE A 95 -2.79 3.90 3.36
N ALA A 96 -3.10 3.58 2.11
CA ALA A 96 -3.47 4.55 1.08
C ALA A 96 -4.72 5.34 1.46
N LEU A 97 -5.74 4.66 1.98
CA LEU A 97 -6.96 5.30 2.47
C LEU A 97 -6.68 6.20 3.67
N ASN A 98 -5.84 5.78 4.62
CA ASN A 98 -5.50 6.60 5.76
C ASN A 98 -4.79 7.89 5.32
N ILE A 99 -3.80 7.79 4.43
CA ILE A 99 -3.09 8.95 3.87
C ILE A 99 -4.08 9.87 3.14
N MET A 100 -4.93 9.34 2.27
CA MET A 100 -5.94 10.12 1.55
C MET A 100 -6.90 10.85 2.49
N VAL A 101 -7.36 10.19 3.55
CA VAL A 101 -8.27 10.80 4.54
C VAL A 101 -7.57 11.90 5.33
N ILE A 102 -6.30 11.69 5.71
CA ILE A 102 -5.50 12.70 6.40
C ILE A 102 -5.23 13.89 5.48
N ASP A 103 -4.89 13.64 4.21
CA ASP A 103 -4.67 14.71 3.23
C ASP A 103 -5.91 15.56 3.02
N TYR A 104 -7.08 14.93 2.92
CA TYR A 104 -8.35 15.62 2.84
C TYR A 104 -8.68 16.41 4.12
N ALA A 105 -8.57 15.77 5.29
CA ALA A 105 -8.98 16.35 6.56
C ALA A 105 -8.10 17.52 7.02
N PHE A 106 -6.80 17.48 6.70
CA PHE A 106 -5.83 18.50 7.10
C PHE A 106 -5.44 19.47 5.98
N GLY A 107 -6.10 19.38 4.81
CA GLY A 107 -5.87 20.29 3.68
C GLY A 107 -4.47 20.17 3.10
N ILE A 108 -3.94 18.94 3.04
CA ILE A 108 -2.60 18.66 2.52
C ILE A 108 -2.67 18.64 0.99
N PRO A 109 -1.76 19.34 0.28
CA PRO A 109 -1.80 19.46 -1.18
C PRO A 109 -1.47 18.16 -1.95
N ALA A 110 -1.26 17.04 -1.25
CA ALA A 110 -0.95 15.73 -1.83
C ALA A 110 -2.20 14.85 -2.03
N LEU A 111 -3.41 15.37 -1.78
CA LEU A 111 -4.66 14.60 -1.87
C LEU A 111 -4.86 13.91 -3.24
N ASP A 112 -4.56 14.59 -4.34
CA ASP A 112 -4.81 14.05 -5.68
C ASP A 112 -4.04 12.76 -5.94
N ILE A 113 -2.75 12.74 -5.58
CA ILE A 113 -1.92 11.54 -5.74
C ILE A 113 -2.33 10.46 -4.74
N ALA A 114 -2.64 10.81 -3.49
CA ALA A 114 -3.13 9.86 -2.50
C ALA A 114 -4.43 9.16 -2.94
N ALA A 115 -5.37 9.93 -3.51
CA ALA A 115 -6.63 9.42 -4.03
C ALA A 115 -6.43 8.49 -5.24
N VAL A 116 -5.53 8.82 -6.17
CA VAL A 116 -5.17 7.96 -7.30
C VAL A 116 -4.57 6.63 -6.80
N LEU A 117 -3.64 6.68 -5.84
CA LEU A 117 -3.02 5.48 -5.29
C LEU A 117 -4.04 4.57 -4.56
N ALA A 118 -4.94 5.16 -3.77
CA ALA A 118 -6.02 4.44 -3.13
C ALA A 118 -6.97 3.80 -4.17
N GLY A 119 -7.34 4.54 -5.21
CA GLY A 119 -8.15 4.07 -6.34
C GLY A 119 -7.52 2.89 -7.07
N MET A 120 -6.23 2.97 -7.37
CA MET A 120 -5.48 1.87 -7.99
C MET A 120 -5.42 0.63 -7.09
N CYS A 121 -5.24 0.79 -5.77
CA CYS A 121 -5.28 -0.32 -4.81
C CYS A 121 -6.65 -1.01 -4.79
N MET A 122 -7.74 -0.23 -4.73
CA MET A 122 -9.11 -0.77 -4.79
C MET A 122 -9.33 -1.54 -6.09
N TRP A 123 -8.88 -1.00 -7.23
CA TRP A 123 -9.01 -1.67 -8.52
C TRP A 123 -8.22 -2.98 -8.58
N LEU A 124 -6.98 -3.00 -8.09
CA LEU A 124 -6.15 -4.21 -8.03
C LEU A 124 -6.85 -5.32 -7.23
N LEU A 125 -7.34 -4.99 -6.04
CA LEU A 125 -8.05 -5.93 -5.18
C LEU A 125 -9.36 -6.42 -5.83
N PHE A 126 -10.12 -5.53 -6.45
CA PHE A 126 -11.34 -5.91 -7.17
C PHE A 126 -11.05 -6.87 -8.34
N ALA A 127 -9.97 -6.63 -9.07
CA ALA A 127 -9.56 -7.42 -10.22
C ALA A 127 -8.97 -8.79 -9.84
N GLU A 128 -8.46 -8.93 -8.61
CA GLU A 128 -7.94 -10.16 -8.00
C GLU A 128 -8.86 -10.77 -6.93
N ARG A 129 -10.09 -10.27 -6.76
CA ARG A 129 -11.02 -10.69 -5.70
C ARG A 129 -11.18 -12.20 -5.55
N ALA A 130 -11.22 -12.95 -6.66
CA ALA A 130 -11.35 -14.41 -6.62
C ALA A 130 -10.16 -15.09 -5.93
N LYS A 131 -8.94 -14.56 -6.09
CA LYS A 131 -7.74 -15.06 -5.38
C LYS A 131 -7.77 -14.68 -3.90
N LEU A 132 -8.27 -13.48 -3.58
CA LEU A 132 -8.44 -13.03 -2.18
C LEU A 132 -9.43 -13.93 -1.46
N PHE A 133 -10.64 -14.08 -1.99
CA PHE A 133 -11.65 -14.98 -1.42
C PHE A 133 -11.15 -16.42 -1.38
N GLY A 134 -10.43 -16.89 -2.40
CA GLY A 134 -9.77 -18.20 -2.37
C GLY A 134 -8.76 -18.33 -1.23
N ALA A 135 -7.92 -17.33 -0.95
CA ALA A 135 -6.93 -17.41 0.12
C ALA A 135 -7.56 -17.38 1.54
N PHE A 136 -8.66 -16.66 1.73
CA PHE A 136 -9.36 -16.58 3.02
C PHE A 136 -10.36 -17.72 3.26
N PHE A 137 -10.93 -18.30 2.20
CA PHE A 137 -11.99 -19.31 2.30
C PHE A 137 -11.62 -20.69 1.75
N ALA A 138 -10.45 -20.88 1.11
CA ALA A 138 -9.96 -22.21 0.76
C ALA A 138 -9.30 -22.88 1.98
N SER A 139 -10.12 -23.26 2.95
CA SER A 139 -9.75 -24.17 4.03
C SER A 139 -9.79 -25.65 3.59
N ASP A 140 -10.58 -26.01 2.56
CA ASP A 140 -10.96 -27.41 2.35
C ASP A 140 -10.64 -27.93 0.94
N GLN A 141 -9.38 -27.84 0.50
CA GLN A 141 -8.93 -28.64 -0.65
C GLN A 141 -7.89 -29.65 -0.17
N PRO A 142 -8.23 -30.96 -0.08
CA PRO A 142 -7.28 -31.97 0.32
C PRO A 142 -6.10 -31.95 -0.66
N ILE A 143 -4.88 -31.86 -0.11
CA ILE A 143 -3.65 -31.97 -0.88
C ILE A 143 -3.76 -33.25 -1.70
N PRO A 144 -3.73 -33.19 -3.05
CA PRO A 144 -3.75 -34.41 -3.84
C PRO A 144 -2.44 -35.15 -3.57
N VAL A 145 -2.51 -36.17 -2.72
CA VAL A 145 -1.43 -37.14 -2.53
C VAL A 145 -1.24 -37.80 -3.88
N GLN A 146 -0.23 -37.36 -4.63
CA GLN A 146 0.20 -38.06 -5.84
C GLN A 146 0.72 -39.42 -5.40
N ALA A 147 -0.17 -40.43 -5.44
CA ALA A 147 0.21 -41.82 -5.29
C ALA A 147 1.14 -42.16 -6.47
N LYS A 148 2.45 -42.15 -6.19
CA LYS A 148 3.49 -42.61 -7.09
C LYS A 148 3.15 -44.06 -7.47
N ARG A 149 2.51 -44.27 -8.63
CA ARG A 149 2.29 -45.60 -9.21
C ARG A 149 3.67 -46.23 -9.38
N ARG A 150 4.05 -47.10 -8.46
CA ARG A 150 5.10 -48.10 -8.69
C ARG A 150 4.51 -49.06 -9.73
N THR A 151 4.88 -48.84 -10.98
CA THR A 151 4.87 -49.91 -11.99
C THR A 151 5.82 -51.00 -11.49
N LEU A 152 5.25 -52.13 -11.07
CA LEU A 152 5.98 -53.38 -10.94
C LEU A 152 5.70 -54.18 -12.22
N ALA A 153 6.81 -54.55 -12.85
CA ALA A 153 6.90 -55.44 -14.00
C ALA A 153 6.45 -56.86 -13.65
#